data_AF-A0A8H6YQQ9-F1
#
_entry.id   AF-A0A8H6YQQ9-F1
#
_cell.length_a   1.000
_cell.length_b   1.000
_cell.length_c   1.000
_cell.angle_alpha   90.00
_cell.angle_beta   90.00
_cell.angle_gamma   90.00
#
_symmetry.space_group_name_H-M   'P 1'
#
loop_
_entity.id
_entity.type
_entity.pdbx_description
1 polymer ?
#
loop_
_entity_poly.entity_id
_entity_poly.type
_entity_poly.pdbx_seq_one_letter_code
_entity_poly.pdbx_strand_id
1 'polypeptide(L)'
;MFRPALSQLLSRPSCRCFSRAGVLNAAPRPPLHPRPSISTYEGITIGTPAHPRPGQEQVSSNAWTYHPVADLIAENAKQKTPEEKWRAHSLTTVARLQKHPIADPYSGRCVQVVSGKFAEAVRDFERILARNSVRSTNRAAERHEKKGVKRRRIRSQQWRKHFANQVRKNVQLVHKIRRRGA
;
A
#
# COMPACT_ATOMS: atom_id res chain seq x y z
N MET A 1 57.26 -28.13 16.22
CA MET A 1 57.27 -28.15 17.69
C MET A 1 55.93 -27.67 18.20
N PHE A 2 55.26 -28.54 18.94
CA PHE A 2 53.92 -28.43 19.52
C PHE A 2 53.84 -27.32 20.58
N ARG A 3 52.67 -26.66 20.70
CA ARG A 3 52.00 -26.27 21.97
C ARG A 3 50.57 -25.78 21.70
N PRO A 4 49.63 -25.91 22.67
CA PRO A 4 48.34 -26.55 22.42
C PRO A 4 47.13 -25.62 22.56
N ALA A 5 46.00 -26.13 22.06
CA ALA A 5 44.67 -25.58 22.16
C ALA A 5 44.19 -25.40 23.62
N LEU A 6 43.74 -24.20 23.95
CA LEU A 6 42.96 -23.94 25.15
C LEU A 6 41.47 -24.14 24.83
N SER A 7 40.99 -25.35 25.08
CA SER A 7 39.58 -25.68 25.17
C SER A 7 39.01 -25.16 26.49
N GLN A 8 38.44 -23.96 26.48
CA GLN A 8 37.60 -23.50 27.60
C GLN A 8 36.16 -23.99 27.38
N LEU A 9 35.85 -25.06 28.09
CA LEU A 9 34.51 -25.61 28.29
C LEU A 9 33.64 -24.58 29.02
N LEU A 10 32.82 -23.85 28.27
CA LEU A 10 31.71 -23.11 28.87
C LEU A 10 30.63 -24.11 29.29
N SER A 11 30.66 -24.37 30.60
CA SER A 11 29.63 -25.01 31.40
C SER A 11 28.23 -24.51 31.00
N ARG A 12 27.46 -25.39 30.35
CA ARG A 12 26.03 -25.18 30.11
C ARG A 12 25.28 -25.59 31.39
N PRO A 13 24.55 -24.69 32.07
CA PRO A 13 23.66 -25.13 33.14
C PRO A 13 22.54 -25.98 32.55
N SER A 14 22.44 -27.21 33.06
CA SER A 14 21.37 -28.16 32.80
C SER A 14 20.10 -27.71 33.52
N CYS A 15 19.20 -27.03 32.81
CA CYS A 15 17.84 -26.83 33.31
C CYS A 15 17.07 -28.15 33.17
N ARG A 16 17.17 -29.01 34.20
CA ARG A 16 16.19 -30.07 34.47
C ARG A 16 15.17 -29.57 35.51
N CYS A 17 13.95 -30.09 35.37
CA CYS A 17 12.82 -30.05 36.30
C CYS A 17 11.89 -28.83 36.19
N PHE A 18 10.75 -29.00 35.51
CA PHE A 18 9.50 -29.35 36.22
C PHE A 18 8.41 -29.78 35.22
N SER A 19 8.17 -31.09 35.14
CA SER A 19 6.86 -31.60 34.74
C SER A 19 5.89 -31.28 35.86
N ARG A 20 5.05 -30.27 35.67
CA ARG A 20 3.80 -30.13 36.43
C ARG A 20 2.67 -30.36 35.45
N ALA A 21 2.10 -31.56 35.50
CA ALA A 21 0.76 -31.81 35.01
C ALA A 21 -0.20 -30.97 35.87
N GLY A 22 -0.35 -29.71 35.49
CA GLY A 22 -1.39 -28.84 36.00
C GLY A 22 -2.60 -29.05 35.11
N VAL A 23 -3.65 -29.63 35.67
CA VAL A 23 -5.01 -29.54 35.15
C VAL A 23 -5.27 -28.06 34.84
N LEU A 24 -5.27 -27.71 33.56
CA LEU A 24 -5.67 -26.38 33.12
C LEU A 24 -7.18 -26.30 33.40
N ASN A 25 -7.51 -25.79 34.58
CA ASN A 25 -8.81 -25.20 34.84
C ASN A 25 -9.07 -24.24 33.68
N ALA A 26 -10.05 -24.60 32.84
CA ALA A 26 -10.47 -23.78 31.73
C ALA A 26 -10.76 -22.39 32.29
N ALA A 27 -9.97 -21.40 31.86
CA ALA A 27 -10.26 -20.02 32.18
C ALA A 27 -11.73 -19.74 31.81
N PRO A 28 -12.51 -19.08 32.68
CA PRO A 28 -13.89 -18.74 32.35
C PRO A 28 -13.86 -17.98 31.03
N ARG A 29 -14.66 -18.45 30.06
CA ARG A 29 -14.78 -17.78 28.76
C ARG A 29 -15.09 -16.31 29.05
N PRO A 30 -14.35 -15.36 28.45
CA PRO A 30 -14.72 -13.96 28.59
C PRO A 30 -16.16 -13.80 28.12
N PRO A 31 -16.98 -12.98 28.82
CA PRO A 31 -18.37 -12.77 28.45
C PRO A 31 -18.42 -12.36 26.98
N LEU A 32 -19.27 -13.04 26.21
CA LEU A 32 -19.56 -12.65 24.83
C LEU A 32 -20.12 -11.23 24.89
N HIS A 33 -19.29 -10.25 24.55
CA HIS A 33 -19.76 -8.89 24.36
C HIS A 33 -20.92 -8.94 23.36
N PRO A 34 -22.07 -8.31 23.65
CA PRO A 34 -23.14 -8.22 22.68
C PRO A 34 -22.56 -7.62 21.40
N ARG A 35 -22.81 -8.29 20.26
CA ARG A 35 -22.56 -7.68 18.95
C ARG A 35 -23.27 -6.32 18.98
N PRO A 36 -22.58 -5.21 18.64
CA PRO A 36 -23.29 -3.96 18.47
C PRO A 36 -24.37 -4.21 17.43
N SER A 37 -25.62 -4.05 17.85
CA SER A 37 -26.73 -3.87 16.92
C SER A 37 -26.32 -2.71 16.01
N ILE A 38 -26.58 -2.87 14.72
CA ILE A 38 -26.48 -1.78 13.75
C ILE A 38 -27.59 -0.81 14.14
N SER A 39 -27.34 0.02 15.15
CA SER A 39 -28.18 1.09 15.62
C SER A 39 -27.53 2.36 15.15
N THR A 40 -28.21 2.99 14.19
CA THR A 40 -28.20 4.43 13.91
C THR A 40 -26.86 5.14 14.09
N TYR A 41 -26.19 5.28 12.95
CA TYR A 41 -25.19 6.33 12.74
C TYR A 41 -25.87 7.71 12.91
N GLU A 42 -25.67 8.33 14.05
CA GLU A 42 -25.75 9.78 14.18
C GLU A 42 -24.32 10.33 14.29
N GLY A 43 -23.96 11.25 13.40
CA GLY A 43 -22.85 12.18 13.64
C GLY A 43 -21.51 11.90 12.96
N ILE A 44 -21.47 11.70 11.64
CA ILE A 44 -20.40 12.34 10.85
C ILE A 44 -21.08 13.12 9.74
N THR A 45 -21.10 14.44 9.90
CA THR A 45 -21.42 15.40 8.85
C THR A 45 -20.26 15.38 7.85
N ILE A 46 -20.26 14.36 6.99
CA ILE A 46 -19.64 14.45 5.68
C ILE A 46 -20.41 15.57 4.98
N GLY A 47 -19.73 16.64 4.58
CA GLY A 47 -20.32 17.67 3.74
C GLY A 47 -20.74 17.04 2.41
N THR A 48 -21.95 16.51 2.37
CA THR A 48 -22.65 16.13 1.15
C THR A 48 -22.72 17.39 0.30
N PRO A 49 -22.21 17.40 -0.95
CA PRO A 49 -22.45 18.53 -1.84
C PRO A 49 -23.96 18.68 -1.96
N ALA A 50 -24.48 19.83 -1.58
CA ALA A 50 -25.91 20.11 -1.57
C ALA A 50 -26.48 19.83 -2.96
N HIS A 51 -27.25 18.75 -3.08
CA HIS A 51 -28.14 18.60 -4.22
C HIS A 51 -29.20 19.71 -4.13
N PRO A 52 -29.40 20.49 -5.19
CA PRO A 52 -30.41 21.54 -5.19
C PRO A 52 -31.81 20.95 -4.96
N ARG A 53 -32.60 21.60 -4.10
CA ARG A 53 -33.99 21.26 -3.79
C ARG A 53 -34.85 21.33 -5.07
N PRO A 54 -35.70 20.32 -5.38
CA PRO A 54 -36.67 20.41 -6.45
C PRO A 54 -37.85 21.26 -5.95
N GLY A 55 -37.90 22.52 -6.37
CA GLY A 55 -38.96 23.45 -5.98
C GLY A 55 -38.92 24.81 -6.67
N GLN A 56 -38.05 25.01 -7.65
CA GLN A 56 -38.18 26.09 -8.61
C GLN A 56 -38.25 25.45 -10.00
N GLU A 57 -39.42 25.54 -10.63
CA GLU A 57 -39.61 25.32 -12.06
C GLU A 57 -38.69 26.27 -12.82
N GLN A 58 -37.48 25.81 -13.11
CA GLN A 58 -36.83 26.20 -14.34
C GLN A 58 -37.57 25.44 -15.43
N VAL A 59 -38.47 26.13 -16.12
CA VAL A 59 -38.99 25.71 -17.42
C VAL A 59 -37.81 25.74 -18.39
N SER A 60 -36.88 24.80 -18.23
CA SER A 60 -36.04 24.35 -19.33
C SER A 60 -37.01 23.63 -20.24
N SER A 61 -37.41 24.32 -21.30
CA SER A 61 -38.15 23.75 -22.41
C SER A 61 -37.36 22.55 -22.93
N ASN A 62 -37.63 21.37 -22.37
CA ASN A 62 -37.22 20.10 -22.92
C ASN A 62 -38.12 19.86 -24.13
N ALA A 63 -37.96 20.72 -25.14
CA ALA A 63 -38.34 20.41 -26.49
C ALA A 63 -37.54 19.17 -26.83
N TRP A 64 -38.21 18.01 -26.84
CA TRP A 64 -37.78 16.86 -27.59
C TRP A 64 -37.73 17.32 -29.04
N THR A 65 -36.62 17.98 -29.40
CA THR A 65 -36.34 18.41 -30.74
C THR A 65 -36.14 17.11 -31.49
N TYR A 66 -37.16 16.74 -32.27
CA TYR A 66 -37.06 15.66 -33.22
C TYR A 66 -35.91 16.03 -34.15
N HIS A 67 -34.72 15.49 -33.87
CA HIS A 67 -33.65 15.52 -34.85
C HIS A 67 -34.13 14.62 -36.00
N PRO A 68 -34.34 15.17 -37.20
CA PRO A 68 -34.71 14.34 -38.33
C PRO A 68 -33.65 13.26 -38.47
N VAL A 69 -34.07 12.03 -38.75
CA VAL A 69 -33.17 10.86 -38.87
C VAL A 69 -32.01 11.15 -39.84
N ALA A 70 -32.22 12.04 -40.81
CA ALA A 70 -31.20 12.59 -41.70
C ALA A 70 -30.02 13.26 -40.98
N ASP A 71 -30.25 14.04 -39.91
CA ASP A 71 -29.20 14.70 -39.14
C ASP A 71 -28.36 13.68 -38.35
N LEU A 72 -28.99 12.67 -37.77
CA LEU A 72 -28.30 11.57 -37.09
C LEU A 72 -27.48 10.71 -38.07
N ILE A 73 -28.00 10.48 -39.28
CA ILE A 73 -27.25 9.80 -40.35
C ILE A 73 -26.07 10.67 -40.81
N ALA A 74 -26.27 11.98 -40.99
CA ALA A 74 -25.22 12.91 -41.38
C ALA A 74 -24.13 13.04 -40.30
N GLU A 75 -24.51 13.04 -39.02
CA GLU A 75 -23.57 13.01 -37.90
C GLU A 75 -22.81 11.69 -37.82
N ASN A 76 -23.48 10.55 -38.01
CA ASN A 76 -22.82 9.24 -38.06
C ASN A 76 -21.91 9.08 -39.28
N ALA A 77 -22.26 9.65 -40.43
CA ALA A 77 -21.40 9.68 -41.62
C ALA A 77 -20.13 10.53 -41.41
N LYS A 78 -20.19 11.54 -40.53
CA LYS A 78 -19.02 12.31 -40.08
C LYS A 78 -18.19 11.56 -39.02
N GLN A 79 -18.72 10.49 -38.42
CA GLN A 79 -17.94 9.70 -37.50
C GLN A 79 -16.93 8.84 -38.27
N LYS A 80 -15.66 8.99 -37.90
CA LYS A 80 -14.58 8.13 -38.38
C LYS A 80 -14.99 6.66 -38.31
N THR A 81 -14.66 5.92 -39.35
CA THR A 81 -14.89 4.47 -39.36
C THR A 81 -14.24 3.86 -38.10
N PRO A 82 -14.78 2.77 -37.54
CA PRO A 82 -14.16 2.10 -36.40
C PRO A 82 -12.68 1.83 -36.66
N GLU A 83 -12.33 1.46 -37.89
CA GLU A 83 -10.96 1.18 -38.29
C GLU A 83 -10.06 2.42 -38.29
N GLU A 84 -10.55 3.58 -38.72
CA GLU A 84 -9.82 4.86 -38.59
C GLU A 84 -9.63 5.28 -37.13
N LYS A 85 -10.66 5.10 -36.29
CA LYS A 85 -10.55 5.35 -34.83
C LYS A 85 -9.47 4.46 -34.22
N TRP A 86 -9.46 3.17 -34.58
CA TRP A 86 -8.45 2.21 -34.14
C TRP A 86 -7.06 2.53 -34.68
N ARG A 87 -6.90 2.91 -35.95
CA ARG A 87 -5.59 3.31 -36.50
C ARG A 87 -5.06 4.55 -35.79
N ALA A 88 -5.88 5.58 -35.59
CA ALA A 88 -5.48 6.78 -34.87
C ALA A 88 -5.06 6.48 -33.42
N HIS A 89 -5.82 5.62 -32.72
CA HIS A 89 -5.51 5.18 -31.37
C HIS A 89 -4.25 4.30 -31.31
N SER A 90 -4.05 3.43 -32.30
CA SER A 90 -2.86 2.58 -32.40
C SER A 90 -1.60 3.42 -32.63
N LEU A 91 -1.62 4.35 -33.58
CA LEU A 91 -0.49 5.23 -33.88
C LEU A 91 -0.09 6.08 -32.68
N THR A 92 -1.07 6.66 -31.99
CA THR A 92 -0.82 7.45 -30.76
C THR A 92 -0.27 6.58 -29.63
N THR A 93 -0.77 5.35 -29.47
CA THR A 93 -0.26 4.40 -28.47
C THR A 93 1.17 3.98 -28.78
N VAL A 94 1.50 3.65 -30.03
CA VAL A 94 2.86 3.30 -30.46
C VAL A 94 3.83 4.45 -30.21
N ALA A 95 3.47 5.68 -30.59
CA ALA A 95 4.30 6.86 -30.33
C ALA A 95 4.55 7.09 -28.83
N ARG A 96 3.54 6.83 -27.99
CA ARG A 96 3.68 6.90 -26.52
C ARG A 96 4.62 5.82 -25.98
N LEU A 97 4.49 4.58 -26.47
CA LEU A 97 5.33 3.45 -26.06
C LEU A 97 6.78 3.60 -26.52
N GLN A 98 7.02 4.25 -27.67
CA GLN A 98 8.37 4.58 -28.11
C GLN A 98 9.04 5.63 -27.21
N LYS A 99 8.29 6.66 -26.79
CA LYS A 99 8.79 7.68 -25.85
C LYS A 99 8.98 7.14 -24.43
N HIS A 100 8.11 6.23 -24.02
CA HIS A 100 8.11 5.60 -22.71
C HIS A 100 8.06 4.09 -22.88
N PRO A 101 9.23 3.44 -23.10
CA PRO A 101 9.27 2.00 -23.23
C PRO A 101 8.63 1.35 -22.00
N ILE A 102 7.89 0.27 -22.24
CA ILE A 102 7.25 -0.50 -21.17
C ILE A 102 8.34 -0.85 -20.16
N ALA A 103 8.04 -0.61 -18.89
CA ALA A 103 8.95 -0.89 -17.80
C ALA A 103 9.33 -2.38 -17.82
N ASP A 104 10.55 -2.67 -18.25
CA ASP A 104 11.22 -3.96 -18.06
C ASP A 104 11.11 -4.35 -16.57
N PRO A 105 11.01 -5.64 -16.18
CA PRO A 105 11.33 -6.10 -14.83
C PRO A 105 12.51 -5.36 -14.17
N TYR A 106 13.54 -4.98 -14.92
CA TYR A 106 14.70 -4.23 -14.41
C TYR A 106 14.50 -2.71 -14.35
N SER A 107 13.44 -2.18 -14.94
CA SER A 107 13.05 -0.77 -14.86
C SER A 107 12.78 -0.39 -13.40
N GLY A 108 13.63 0.47 -12.84
CA GLY A 108 13.62 0.82 -11.41
C GLY A 108 14.52 -0.04 -10.50
N ARG A 109 15.32 -0.94 -11.09
CA ARG A 109 16.42 -1.68 -10.43
C ARG A 109 17.74 -1.49 -11.17
N CYS A 110 17.85 -0.43 -11.97
CA CYS A 110 19.07 0.00 -12.62
C CYS A 110 19.45 1.40 -12.14
N VAL A 111 20.76 1.68 -12.12
CA VAL A 111 21.31 3.01 -11.85
C VAL A 111 22.39 3.26 -12.88
N GLN A 112 22.29 4.37 -13.59
CA GLN A 112 23.32 4.79 -14.53
C GLN A 112 24.50 5.38 -13.77
N VAL A 113 25.72 4.95 -14.10
CA VAL A 113 26.93 5.54 -13.55
C VAL A 113 27.25 6.83 -14.30
N VAL A 114 27.13 7.97 -13.64
CA VAL A 114 27.43 9.29 -14.22
C VAL A 114 28.82 9.73 -13.77
N SER A 115 29.61 10.26 -14.70
CA SER A 115 30.94 10.86 -14.43
C SER A 115 31.93 9.92 -13.73
N GLY A 116 31.87 8.61 -13.99
CA GLY A 116 32.80 7.63 -13.41
C GLY A 116 32.64 7.39 -11.90
N LYS A 117 31.61 7.98 -11.26
CA LYS A 117 31.38 7.87 -9.81
C LYS A 117 30.68 6.56 -9.44
N PHE A 118 31.39 5.45 -9.60
CA PHE A 118 30.86 4.12 -9.36
C PHE A 118 30.36 3.91 -7.92
N ALA A 119 31.11 4.36 -6.92
CA ALA A 119 30.76 4.17 -5.51
C ALA A 119 29.44 4.87 -5.12
N GLU A 120 29.17 6.05 -5.66
CA GLU A 120 27.90 6.77 -5.47
C GLU A 120 26.75 6.02 -6.13
N ALA A 121 26.94 5.57 -7.37
CA ALA A 121 25.94 4.78 -8.10
C ALA A 121 25.58 3.47 -7.37
N VAL A 122 26.55 2.79 -6.75
CA VAL A 122 26.29 1.59 -5.94
C VAL A 122 25.47 1.92 -4.70
N ARG A 123 25.80 2.99 -3.97
CA ARG A 123 25.02 3.44 -2.80
C ARG A 123 23.58 3.79 -3.17
N ASP A 124 23.40 4.45 -4.32
CA ASP A 124 22.09 4.79 -4.84
C ASP A 124 21.29 3.55 -5.23
N PHE A 125 21.96 2.58 -5.86
CA PHE A 125 21.36 1.30 -6.19
C PHE A 125 20.91 0.54 -4.93
N GLU A 126 21.74 0.49 -3.88
CA GLU A 126 21.35 -0.13 -2.61
C GLU A 126 20.16 0.56 -1.94
N ARG A 127 20.12 1.90 -1.99
CA ARG A 127 19.00 2.70 -1.48
C ARG A 127 17.70 2.40 -2.24
N ILE A 128 17.77 2.25 -3.57
CA ILE A 128 16.63 1.87 -4.40
C ILE A 128 16.13 0.47 -4.04
N LEU A 129 17.03 -0.51 -3.90
CA LEU A 129 16.67 -1.88 -3.47
C LEU A 129 16.03 -1.92 -2.08
N ALA A 130 16.51 -1.08 -1.15
CA ALA A 130 15.96 -0.97 0.20
C ALA A 130 14.55 -0.35 0.17
N ARG A 131 14.34 0.73 -0.59
CA ARG A 131 13.03 1.37 -0.75
C ARG A 131 11.99 0.40 -1.33
N ASN A 132 12.38 -0.34 -2.37
CA ASN A 132 11.54 -1.35 -3.02
C ASN A 132 11.42 -2.65 -2.20
N SER A 133 12.09 -2.75 -1.04
CA SER A 133 12.02 -3.91 -0.15
C SER A 133 12.36 -5.24 -0.85
N VAL A 134 13.27 -5.21 -1.84
CA VAL A 134 13.59 -6.38 -2.69
C VAL A 134 14.24 -7.48 -1.85
N ARG A 135 15.28 -7.13 -1.08
CA ARG A 135 16.02 -8.10 -0.24
C ARG A 135 15.11 -8.76 0.81
N SER A 136 14.25 -7.99 1.48
CA SER A 136 13.32 -8.53 2.48
C SER A 136 12.24 -9.40 1.87
N THR A 137 11.75 -9.04 0.68
CA THR A 137 10.74 -9.82 -0.02
C THR A 137 11.33 -11.14 -0.50
N ASN A 138 12.56 -11.12 -1.03
CA ASN A 138 13.26 -12.33 -1.45
C ASN A 138 13.41 -13.31 -0.27
N ARG A 139 13.92 -12.83 0.88
CA ARG A 139 14.06 -13.64 2.10
C ARG A 139 12.72 -14.19 2.62
N ALA A 140 11.64 -13.43 2.51
CA ALA A 140 10.31 -13.89 2.91
C ALA A 140 9.70 -14.89 1.92
N ALA A 141 10.14 -14.86 0.66
CA ALA A 141 9.67 -15.76 -0.40
C ALA A 141 10.46 -17.07 -0.48
N GLU A 142 11.69 -17.13 0.05
CA GLU A 142 12.53 -18.34 0.10
C GLU A 142 11.80 -19.56 0.69
N ARG A 143 10.87 -19.36 1.63
CA ARG A 143 10.06 -20.43 2.22
C ARG A 143 8.58 -20.06 2.22
N HIS A 144 7.73 -21.07 2.05
CA HIS A 144 6.28 -20.87 2.13
C HIS A 144 5.83 -20.45 3.54
N GLU A 145 5.30 -19.23 3.66
CA GLU A 145 4.61 -18.75 4.86
C GLU A 145 3.11 -19.07 4.78
N LYS A 146 2.59 -19.84 5.74
CA LYS A 146 1.15 -20.14 5.84
C LYS A 146 0.32 -18.83 5.85
N LYS A 147 -0.80 -18.80 5.11
CA LYS A 147 -1.65 -17.60 4.96
C LYS A 147 -2.06 -16.93 6.27
N GLY A 148 -2.44 -17.72 7.29
CA GLY A 148 -2.82 -17.20 8.61
C GLY A 148 -1.66 -16.54 9.35
N VAL A 149 -0.46 -17.13 9.28
CA VAL A 149 0.77 -16.58 9.86
C VAL A 149 1.14 -15.27 9.16
N LYS A 150 1.10 -15.24 7.83
CA LYS A 150 1.32 -14.04 7.01
C LYS A 150 0.41 -12.87 7.41
N ARG A 151 -0.89 -13.13 7.59
CA ARG A 151 -1.87 -12.12 8.02
C ARG A 151 -1.56 -11.55 9.41
N ARG A 152 -1.25 -12.43 10.39
CA ARG A 152 -0.89 -12.01 11.75
C ARG A 152 0.39 -11.18 11.75
N ARG A 153 1.41 -11.60 10.99
CA ARG A 153 2.65 -10.86 10.80
C ARG A 153 2.39 -9.46 10.23
N ILE A 154 1.66 -9.36 9.11
CA ILE A 154 1.36 -8.07 8.47
C ILE A 154 0.62 -7.14 9.44
N ARG A 155 -0.41 -7.62 10.15
CA ARG A 155 -1.14 -6.84 11.15
C ARG A 155 -0.23 -6.33 12.26
N SER A 156 0.63 -7.19 12.82
CA SER A 156 1.63 -6.80 13.83
C SER A 156 2.63 -5.78 13.30
N GLN A 157 3.08 -5.90 12.05
CA GLN A 157 3.98 -4.95 11.42
C GLN A 157 3.32 -3.59 11.19
N GLN A 158 2.08 -3.58 10.70
CA GLN A 158 1.29 -2.36 10.53
C GLN A 158 1.10 -1.66 11.87
N TRP A 159 0.68 -2.38 12.92
CA TRP A 159 0.53 -1.82 14.26
C TRP A 159 1.80 -1.14 14.75
N ARG A 160 2.95 -1.80 14.66
CA ARG A 160 4.25 -1.22 15.05
C ARG A 160 4.58 0.05 14.26
N LYS A 161 4.29 0.08 12.95
CA LYS A 161 4.49 1.28 12.12
C LYS A 161 3.57 2.43 12.55
N HIS A 162 2.29 2.17 12.77
CA HIS A 162 1.32 3.18 13.20
C HIS A 162 1.65 3.71 14.59
N PHE A 163 1.97 2.82 15.53
CA PHE A 163 2.39 3.18 16.88
C PHE A 163 3.63 4.08 16.85
N ALA A 164 4.69 3.67 16.15
CA ALA A 164 5.91 4.47 16.04
C ALA A 164 5.64 5.84 15.39
N ASN A 165 4.79 5.91 14.38
CA ASN A 165 4.40 7.18 13.75
C ASN A 165 3.64 8.08 14.74
N GLN A 166 2.73 7.52 15.53
CA GLN A 166 1.99 8.28 16.53
C GLN A 166 2.92 8.80 17.63
N VAL A 167 3.82 7.95 18.13
CA VAL A 167 4.84 8.35 19.12
C VAL A 167 5.69 9.49 18.57
N ARG A 168 6.17 9.41 17.32
CA ARG A 168 6.95 10.50 16.70
C ARG A 168 6.16 11.81 16.62
N LYS A 169 4.88 11.76 16.23
CA LYS A 169 4.02 12.95 16.17
C LYS A 169 3.86 13.59 17.54
N ASN A 170 3.62 12.78 18.57
CA ASN A 170 3.47 13.24 19.95
C ASN A 170 4.78 13.89 20.45
N VAL A 171 5.94 13.26 20.21
CA VAL A 171 7.24 13.83 20.59
C VAL A 171 7.53 15.12 19.84
N GLN A 172 7.23 15.17 18.54
CA GLN A 172 7.36 16.39 17.74
C GLN A 172 6.48 17.53 18.27
N LEU A 173 5.28 17.23 18.77
CA LEU A 173 4.40 18.22 19.42
C LEU A 173 5.04 18.74 20.72
N VAL A 174 5.54 17.85 21.57
CA VAL A 174 6.25 18.24 22.81
C VAL A 174 7.45 19.14 22.48
N HIS A 175 8.26 18.78 21.48
CA HIS A 175 9.39 19.63 21.06
C HIS A 175 8.94 21.00 20.55
N LYS A 176 7.80 21.08 19.85
CA LYS A 176 7.22 22.36 19.40
C LYS A 176 6.76 23.23 20.57
N ILE A 177 6.12 22.64 21.58
CA ILE A 177 5.67 23.35 22.79
C ILE A 177 6.89 23.90 23.56
N ARG A 178 7.89 23.06 23.80
CA ARG A 178 9.14 23.47 24.47
C ARG A 178 9.88 24.58 23.72
N ARG A 179 9.93 24.51 22.38
CA ARG A 179 10.54 25.56 21.54
C ARG A 179 9.80 26.90 21.66
N ARG A 180 8.50 26.89 21.96
CA ARG A 180 7.68 28.09 22.18
C ARG A 180 7.83 28.67 23.59
N GLY A 181 8.53 27.99 24.50
CA GLY A 181 8.82 28.50 25.85
C GLY A 181 7.74 28.21 26.90
N ALA A 182 6.89 27.20 26.67
CA ALA A 182 6.01 26.64 27.71
C ALA A 182 6.68 25.46 28.42
#